data_AF-A0A1M6XLB4-F1
#
_entry.id   AF-A0A1M6XLB4-F1
#
_cell.length_a   1.000
_cell.length_b   1.000
_cell.length_c   1.000
_cell.angle_alpha   90.00
_cell.angle_beta   90.00
_cell.angle_gamma   90.00
#
_symmetry.space_group_name_H-M   'P 1'
#
loop_
_entity.id
_entity.type
_entity.pdbx_description
1 polymer ?
#
loop_
_entity_poly.entity_id
_entity_poly.type
_entity_poly.pdbx_seq_one_letter_code
_entity_poly.pdbx_strand_id
1 'polypeptide(L)'
;MQASDSFTISPFGLPEGHILSGHPIIFLLIAPFAILFLWAAWLEFRRWYRHGPSMNRRADFPIDKTAPSYEPPEPKTRSSRDAGKGQS
;
A
#
# COMPACT_ATOMS: atom_id res chain seq x y z
N MET A 1 -27.45 -36.35 -35.80
CA MET A 1 -27.63 -35.29 -34.79
C MET A 1 -26.24 -34.83 -34.38
N GLN A 2 -25.79 -33.69 -34.90
CA GLN A 2 -24.48 -33.11 -34.57
C GLN A 2 -24.67 -32.14 -33.40
N ALA A 3 -23.90 -32.34 -32.33
CA ALA A 3 -23.88 -31.45 -31.18
C ALA A 3 -23.27 -30.11 -31.62
N SER A 4 -24.03 -29.04 -31.40
CA SER A 4 -23.54 -27.67 -31.58
C SER A 4 -22.46 -27.39 -30.54
N ASP A 5 -21.22 -27.22 -30.98
CA ASP A 5 -20.12 -26.70 -30.17
C ASP A 5 -20.48 -25.28 -29.74
N SER A 6 -20.97 -25.13 -28.51
CA SER A 6 -21.19 -23.82 -27.89
C SER A 6 -19.83 -23.23 -27.52
N PHE A 7 -19.29 -22.42 -28.42
CA PHE A 7 -18.16 -21.54 -28.14
C PHE A 7 -18.63 -20.45 -27.17
N THR A 8 -18.39 -20.66 -25.88
CA THR A 8 -18.65 -19.67 -24.82
C THR A 8 -17.69 -18.50 -25.02
N ILE A 9 -18.16 -17.44 -25.66
CA ILE A 9 -17.42 -16.17 -25.80
C ILE A 9 -17.53 -15.43 -24.47
N SER A 10 -16.49 -15.50 -23.64
CA SER A 10 -16.37 -14.61 -22.48
C SER A 10 -16.35 -13.15 -22.93
N PRO A 11 -17.03 -12.21 -22.24
CA PRO A 11 -17.10 -10.80 -22.62
C PRO A 11 -15.75 -10.08 -22.63
N PHE A 12 -14.71 -10.72 -22.07
CA PHE A 12 -13.35 -10.20 -22.05
C PHE A 12 -12.39 -10.90 -23.02
N GLY A 13 -12.82 -11.90 -23.80
CA GLY A 13 -12.04 -12.45 -24.93
C GLY A 13 -10.59 -12.87 -24.64
N LEU A 14 -10.21 -13.08 -23.38
CA LEU A 14 -8.85 -13.48 -23.02
C LEU A 14 -8.79 -15.02 -22.94
N PRO A 15 -7.96 -15.70 -23.74
CA PRO A 15 -7.69 -17.12 -23.53
C PRO A 15 -6.95 -17.28 -22.20
N GLU A 16 -7.66 -17.70 -21.15
CA GLU A 16 -7.21 -17.68 -19.74
C GLU A 16 -6.01 -18.59 -19.39
N GLY A 17 -5.33 -19.24 -20.33
CA GLY A 17 -4.25 -20.17 -20.02
C GLY A 17 -3.05 -20.24 -20.98
N HIS A 18 -3.14 -19.62 -22.17
CA HIS A 18 -2.13 -19.83 -23.22
C HIS A 18 -1.06 -18.73 -23.31
N ILE A 19 -1.32 -17.54 -22.76
CA ILE A 19 -0.40 -16.41 -22.86
C ILE A 19 0.86 -16.62 -21.99
N LEU A 20 0.70 -17.28 -20.84
CA LEU A 20 1.79 -17.58 -19.91
C LEU A 20 2.60 -18.82 -20.33
N SER A 21 1.98 -19.81 -20.97
CA SER A 21 2.65 -21.06 -21.39
C SER A 21 3.37 -20.93 -22.74
N GLY A 22 2.97 -20.00 -23.60
CA GLY A 22 3.56 -19.82 -24.94
C GLY A 22 4.76 -18.87 -25.03
N HIS A 23 5.04 -18.05 -24.00
CA HIS A 23 5.95 -16.91 -24.12
C HIS A 23 6.94 -16.80 -22.95
N PRO A 24 7.96 -17.68 -22.87
CA PRO A 24 8.97 -17.65 -21.79
C PRO A 24 9.74 -16.32 -21.72
N ILE A 25 9.79 -15.57 -22.82
CA ILE A 25 10.42 -14.25 -22.92
C ILE A 25 9.77 -13.24 -21.96
N ILE A 26 8.45 -13.33 -21.74
CA ILE A 26 7.73 -12.43 -20.84
C ILE A 26 8.26 -12.59 -19.41
N PHE A 27 8.51 -13.83 -18.97
CA PHE A 27 9.12 -14.08 -17.66
C PHE A 27 10.53 -13.55 -17.58
N LEU A 28 11.37 -13.72 -18.62
CA LEU A 28 12.72 -13.17 -18.61
C LEU A 28 12.74 -11.65 -18.52
N LEU A 29 11.75 -10.98 -19.13
CA LEU A 29 11.64 -9.52 -19.10
C LEU A 29 11.12 -8.99 -17.76
N ILE A 30 10.16 -9.68 -17.14
CA ILE A 30 9.53 -9.26 -15.87
C ILE A 30 10.35 -9.71 -14.65
N ALA A 31 10.97 -10.89 -14.69
CA ALA A 31 11.71 -11.47 -13.58
C ALA A 31 12.73 -10.53 -12.93
N PRO A 32 13.61 -9.80 -13.64
CA PRO A 32 14.59 -8.93 -12.97
C PRO A 32 13.91 -7.84 -12.13
N PHE A 33 12.80 -7.26 -12.61
CA PHE A 33 12.03 -6.28 -11.87
C PHE A 33 11.34 -6.94 -10.67
N ALA A 34 10.65 -8.06 -10.90
CA ALA A 34 9.95 -8.79 -9.84
C ALA A 34 10.89 -9.21 -8.69
N ILE A 35 12.11 -9.66 -9.01
CA ILE A 35 13.14 -10.03 -8.04
C ILE A 35 13.50 -8.84 -7.15
N LEU A 36 13.70 -7.65 -7.72
CA LEU A 36 14.03 -6.44 -6.95
C LEU A 36 12.91 -6.06 -5.98
N PHE A 37 11.65 -6.10 -6.44
CA PHE A 37 10.50 -5.81 -5.58
C PHE A 37 10.31 -6.86 -4.47
N LEU A 38 10.47 -8.14 -4.79
CA LEU A 38 10.42 -9.22 -3.81
C LEU A 38 11.52 -9.06 -2.75
N TRP A 39 12.73 -8.71 -3.17
CA TRP A 39 13.84 -8.49 -2.25
C TRP A 39 13.60 -7.28 -1.34
N ALA A 40 13.12 -6.17 -1.89
CA ALA A 40 12.76 -4.99 -1.11
C ALA A 40 11.63 -5.29 -0.11
N ALA A 41 10.58 -5.99 -0.55
CA ALA A 41 9.48 -6.41 0.30
C ALA A 41 9.96 -7.33 1.44
N TRP A 42 10.89 -8.25 1.16
CA TRP A 42 11.50 -9.10 2.18
C TRP A 42 12.30 -8.30 3.21
N LEU A 43 13.10 -7.31 2.77
CA LEU A 43 13.85 -6.45 3.68
C LEU A 43 12.92 -5.61 4.56
N GLU A 44 11.84 -5.07 4.00
CA GLU A 44 10.84 -4.30 4.74
C GLU A 44 10.07 -5.18 5.73
N PHE A 45 9.68 -6.39 5.32
CA PHE A 45 9.07 -7.38 6.21
C PHE A 45 10.01 -7.75 7.36
N ARG A 46 11.30 -7.99 7.07
CA ARG A 46 12.32 -8.28 8.09
C ARG A 46 12.51 -7.10 9.04
N ARG A 47 12.52 -5.87 8.53
CA ARG A 47 12.58 -4.65 9.35
C ARG A 47 11.38 -4.58 10.27
N TRP A 48 10.18 -4.80 9.72
CA TRP A 48 8.93 -4.77 10.46
C TRP A 48 8.87 -5.86 11.53
N TYR A 49 9.30 -7.07 11.22
CA TYR A 49 9.35 -8.17 12.19
C TYR A 49 10.29 -7.87 13.38
N ARG A 50 11.40 -7.16 13.14
CA ARG A 50 12.39 -6.83 14.18
C ARG A 50 12.08 -5.55 14.97
N HIS A 51 11.59 -4.52 14.28
CA HIS A 51 11.44 -3.17 14.85
C HIS A 51 9.98 -2.76 15.04
N GLY A 52 9.04 -3.59 14.62
CA GLY A 52 7.62 -3.28 14.63
C GLY A 52 7.20 -2.31 13.52
N PRO A 53 5.95 -1.82 13.56
CA PRO A 53 5.45 -0.80 12.64
C PRO A 53 6.38 0.43 12.64
N SER A 54 6.62 1.01 11.46
CA SER A 54 7.27 2.32 11.37
C SER A 54 6.31 3.36 11.95
N MET A 55 6.37 3.53 13.27
CA MET A 55 5.68 4.61 13.95
C MET A 55 6.07 5.92 13.26
N ASN A 56 5.08 6.77 12.97
CA ASN A 56 5.31 8.09 12.39
C ASN A 56 6.12 8.93 13.40
N ARG A 57 7.45 8.80 13.38
CA ARG A 57 8.37 9.50 14.29
C ARG A 57 8.41 11.00 14.07
N ARG A 58 7.55 11.57 13.21
CA ARG A 58 7.39 13.03 13.08
C ARG A 58 7.13 13.70 14.42
N ALA A 59 6.50 13.00 15.37
CA ALA A 59 6.30 13.49 16.73
C ALA A 59 7.57 13.45 17.61
N ASP A 60 8.55 12.61 17.29
CA ASP A 60 9.81 12.46 18.05
C ASP A 60 10.86 13.51 17.64
N PHE A 61 10.68 14.17 16.49
CA PHE A 61 11.58 15.24 16.05
C PHE A 61 11.04 16.60 16.54
N PRO A 62 11.90 17.45 17.15
CA PRO A 62 11.50 18.78 17.55
C PRO A 62 11.07 19.58 16.31
N ILE A 63 9.92 20.26 16.40
CA ILE A 63 9.44 21.12 15.32
C ILE A 63 10.38 22.33 15.22
N ASP A 64 10.98 22.51 14.05
CA ASP A 64 11.78 23.70 13.74
C ASP A 64 10.86 24.91 13.55
N LYS A 65 10.84 25.79 14.55
CA LYS A 65 10.05 27.03 14.54
C LYS A 65 10.65 28.10 13.62
N THR A 66 11.88 27.90 13.14
CA THR A 66 12.59 28.84 12.25
C THR A 66 12.40 28.48 10.77
N ALA A 67 11.74 27.36 10.46
CA ALA A 67 11.47 26.95 9.10
C ALA A 67 10.53 27.97 8.40
N PRO A 68 10.80 28.35 7.13
CA PRO A 68 9.97 29.32 6.39
C PRO A 68 8.49 28.93 6.26
N SER A 69 8.18 27.62 6.35
CA SER A 69 6.82 27.07 6.28
C SER A 69 6.20 26.78 7.65
N TYR A 70 6.84 27.14 8.76
CA TYR A 70 6.28 26.88 10.09
C TYR A 70 5.11 27.82 10.36
N GLU A 71 3.91 27.25 10.45
CA GLU A 71 2.73 27.95 10.92
C GLU A 71 2.50 27.59 12.40
N PRO A 72 2.44 28.59 13.32
CA PRO A 72 2.13 28.32 14.72
C PRO A 72 0.76 27.64 14.86
N PRO A 73 0.63 26.60 15.71
CA PRO A 73 -0.66 25.95 15.92
C PRO A 73 -1.66 26.96 16.49
N GLU A 74 -2.89 26.95 15.96
CA GLU A 74 -3.97 27.77 16.49
C GLU A 74 -4.18 27.47 18.00
N PRO A 75 -4.40 28.50 18.83
CA PRO A 75 -4.70 28.29 20.23
C PRO A 75 -5.93 27.39 20.35
N LYS A 76 -5.79 26.27 21.06
CA LYS A 76 -6.92 25.40 21.38
C LYS A 76 -7.93 26.21 22.19
N THR A 77 -8.93 26.81 21.55
CA THR A 77 -10.19 27.14 22.22
C THR A 77 -10.68 25.84 22.80
N ARG A 78 -10.72 25.73 24.13
CA ARG A 78 -11.35 24.60 24.81
C ARG A 78 -12.75 24.49 24.24
N SER A 79 -12.97 23.56 23.32
CA SER A 79 -14.32 23.25 22.88
C SER A 79 -15.04 22.81 24.14
N SER A 80 -16.19 23.40 24.40
CA SER A 80 -17.08 23.23 25.55
C SER A 80 -17.57 21.78 25.80
N ARG A 81 -16.97 20.77 25.16
CA ARG A 81 -17.23 19.34 25.39
C ARG A 81 -16.50 18.73 26.59
N ASP A 82 -15.56 19.45 27.21
CA ASP A 82 -14.82 18.96 28.39
C ASP A 82 -15.35 19.51 29.73
N ALA A 83 -16.46 20.26 29.71
CA ALA A 83 -17.11 20.81 30.90
C ALA A 83 -18.20 19.89 31.50
N GLY A 84 -18.23 18.61 31.13
CA GLY A 84 -19.34 17.70 31.43
C GLY A 84 -18.96 16.39 32.10
N LYS A 85 -17.77 16.26 32.70
CA LYS A 85 -17.38 15.04 33.41
C LYS A 85 -16.66 15.36 34.71
N GLY A 86 -17.44 15.74 35.71
CA GLY A 86 -16.94 15.95 37.06
C GLY A 86 -17.92 16.68 37.95
N GLN A 87 -19.09 16.09 38.21
CA GLN A 87 -19.93 16.33 39.39
C GLN A 87 -21.12 15.35 39.39
N SER A 88 -20.93 14.19 40.01
CA SER A 88 -21.93 13.46 40.81
C SER A 88 -21.26 12.25 41.45
#